data_AF-A0A354YSN0-F1
#
_entry.id   AF-A0A354YSN0-F1
#
_cell.length_a   1.000
_cell.length_b   1.000
_cell.length_c   1.000
_cell.angle_alpha   90.00
_cell.angle_beta   90.00
_cell.angle_gamma   90.00
#
_symmetry.space_group_name_H-M   'P 1'
#
loop_
_entity.id
_entity.type
_entity.pdbx_description
1 polymer ?
#
loop_
_entity_poly.entity_id
_entity_poly.type
_entity_poly.pdbx_seq_one_letter_code
_entity_poly.pdbx_strand_id
1 'polypeptide(L)'
;MSDIEKEIQHRLFELQDLKYKEFSCKLMPTVNPETVIGVRTPDLRKLAREFSKMPEVSEFLKILPHAYFEENNLHGFLIETITDYDAVVAALDEFLPYIDNWATCDLISPKVFK
;
A
#
# COMPACT_ATOMS: atom_id res chain seq x y z
N MET A 1 8.62 -6.82 -13.65
CA MET A 1 8.79 -6.10 -12.39
C MET A 1 9.78 -4.97 -12.58
N SER A 2 9.40 -3.75 -12.23
CA SER A 2 10.32 -2.60 -12.24
C SER A 2 11.35 -2.73 -11.10
N ASP A 3 12.42 -1.95 -11.14
CA ASP A 3 13.43 -1.99 -10.08
C ASP A 3 12.89 -1.42 -8.75
N ILE A 4 12.00 -0.42 -8.82
CA ILE A 4 11.35 0.13 -7.62
C ILE A 4 10.37 -0.86 -6.96
N GLU A 5 9.63 -1.65 -7.75
CA GLU A 5 8.74 -2.69 -7.24
C GLU A 5 9.52 -3.78 -6.50
N LYS A 6 10.64 -4.23 -7.07
CA LYS A 6 11.51 -5.22 -6.41
C LYS A 6 12.08 -4.71 -5.10
N GLU A 7 12.52 -3.45 -5.06
CA GLU A 7 13.03 -2.82 -3.84
C GLU A 7 11.94 -2.74 -2.76
N ILE A 8 10.74 -2.29 -3.13
CA ILE A 8 9.60 -2.24 -2.20
C ILE A 8 9.26 -3.63 -1.67
N GLN A 9 9.13 -4.64 -2.54
CA GLN A 9 8.85 -6.00 -2.10
C GLN A 9 9.94 -6.53 -1.18
N HIS A 10 11.22 -6.29 -1.49
CA HIS A 10 12.34 -6.66 -0.62
C HIS A 10 12.17 -6.06 0.78
N ARG A 11 11.94 -4.74 0.87
CA ARG A 11 11.72 -4.03 2.14
C ARG A 11 10.47 -4.51 2.89
N LEU A 12 9.41 -4.88 2.19
CA LEU A 12 8.21 -5.45 2.79
C LEU A 12 8.48 -6.84 3.39
N PHE A 13 9.21 -7.70 2.68
CA PHE A 13 9.59 -9.03 3.18
C PHE A 13 10.55 -8.96 4.37
N GLU A 14 11.43 -7.95 4.44
CA GLU A 14 12.27 -7.71 5.63
C GLU A 14 11.44 -7.39 6.89
N LEU A 15 10.27 -6.79 6.72
CA LEU A 15 9.35 -6.41 7.80
C LEU A 15 8.28 -7.48 8.07
N GLN A 16 8.41 -8.67 7.50
CA GLN A 16 7.44 -9.75 7.62
C GLN A 16 7.28 -10.23 9.08
N ASP A 17 6.03 -10.25 9.54
CA ASP A 17 5.58 -10.87 10.78
C ASP A 17 4.51 -11.93 10.46
N LEU A 18 4.91 -13.22 10.46
CA LEU A 18 4.00 -14.32 10.13
C LEU A 18 2.83 -14.47 11.12
N LYS A 19 3.01 -14.10 12.39
CA LYS A 19 1.90 -14.12 13.36
C LYS A 19 0.90 -13.02 13.04
N TYR A 20 1.40 -11.86 12.62
CA TYR A 20 0.56 -10.77 12.16
C TYR A 20 -0.15 -11.13 10.84
N LYS A 21 0.53 -11.78 9.90
CA LYS A 21 -0.10 -12.35 8.69
C LYS A 21 -1.28 -13.24 9.03
N GLU A 22 -1.10 -14.23 9.90
CA GLU A 22 -2.17 -15.14 10.33
C GLU A 22 -3.36 -14.40 10.95
N PHE A 23 -3.09 -13.38 11.76
CA PHE A 23 -4.13 -12.53 12.34
C PHE A 23 -4.88 -11.73 11.26
N SER A 24 -4.16 -11.06 10.36
CA SER A 24 -4.72 -10.26 9.28
C SER A 24 -5.57 -11.09 8.31
N CYS A 25 -5.11 -12.29 7.92
CA CYS A 25 -5.87 -13.19 7.05
C CYS A 25 -7.20 -13.62 7.69
N LYS A 26 -7.28 -13.74 9.02
CA LYS A 26 -8.55 -14.03 9.72
C LYS A 26 -9.54 -12.87 9.65
N LEU A 27 -9.05 -11.63 9.56
CA LEU A 27 -9.89 -10.43 9.42
C LEU A 27 -10.34 -10.17 7.98
N MET A 28 -9.59 -10.69 7.00
CA MET A 28 -9.85 -10.52 5.56
C MET A 28 -9.95 -11.88 4.85
N PRO A 29 -11.01 -12.67 5.11
CA PRO A 29 -11.11 -14.04 4.59
C PRO A 29 -11.25 -14.12 3.06
N THR A 30 -11.57 -13.00 2.40
CA THR A 30 -11.69 -12.91 0.93
C THR A 30 -10.36 -12.66 0.22
N VAL A 31 -9.32 -12.23 0.95
CA VAL A 31 -7.99 -11.99 0.39
C VAL A 31 -7.21 -13.30 0.35
N ASN A 32 -6.52 -13.59 -0.76
CA ASN A 32 -5.67 -14.77 -0.87
C ASN A 32 -4.55 -14.71 0.20
N PRO A 33 -4.46 -15.67 1.15
CA PRO A 33 -3.40 -15.65 2.16
C PRO A 33 -1.98 -15.69 1.59
N GLU A 34 -1.78 -16.17 0.35
CA GLU A 34 -0.49 -16.17 -0.32
C GLU A 34 -0.02 -14.77 -0.73
N THR A 35 -0.95 -13.83 -0.95
CA THR A 35 -0.63 -12.44 -1.30
C THR A 35 -0.48 -11.54 -0.08
N VAL A 36 -0.58 -12.09 1.14
CA VAL A 36 -0.35 -11.34 2.38
C VAL A 36 1.06 -11.61 2.89
N ILE A 37 1.85 -10.56 3.06
CA ILE A 37 3.22 -10.66 3.60
C ILE A 37 3.17 -10.69 5.13
N GLY A 38 2.32 -9.87 5.75
CA GLY A 38 2.23 -9.69 7.19
C GLY A 38 3.06 -8.52 7.71
N VAL A 39 2.92 -7.32 7.14
CA VAL A 39 3.63 -6.12 7.62
C VAL A 39 2.69 -5.26 8.46
N ARG A 40 3.17 -4.81 9.62
CA ARG A 40 2.36 -3.98 10.52
C ARG A 40 2.16 -2.58 9.96
N THR A 41 0.97 -2.02 10.20
CA THR A 41 0.60 -0.68 9.72
C THR A 41 1.58 0.44 10.10
N PRO A 42 2.14 0.50 11.33
CA PRO A 42 3.13 1.53 11.67
C PRO A 42 4.39 1.47 10.79
N ASP A 43 4.84 0.26 10.45
CA ASP A 43 6.01 0.05 9.61
C ASP A 43 5.73 0.43 8.16
N LEU A 44 4.55 0.09 7.63
CA LEU A 44 4.08 0.54 6.31
C LEU A 44 4.02 2.07 6.22
N ARG A 45 3.48 2.75 7.24
CA ARG A 45 3.43 4.22 7.26
C ARG A 45 4.82 4.84 7.33
N LYS A 46 5.76 4.21 8.03
CA LYS A 46 7.16 4.65 8.05
C LYS A 46 7.78 4.49 6.66
N LEU A 47 7.57 3.33 6.03
CA LEU A 47 8.06 3.02 4.70
C LEU A 47 7.51 4.00 3.64
N ALA A 48 6.21 4.31 3.69
CA ALA A 48 5.58 5.31 2.81
C ALA A 48 6.26 6.68 2.90
N ARG A 49 6.59 7.14 4.12
CA ARG A 49 7.28 8.43 4.33
C ARG A 49 8.73 8.42 3.86
N GLU A 50 9.37 7.26 3.81
CA GLU A 50 10.71 7.08 3.25
C GLU A 50 10.65 7.17 1.72
N PHE A 51 9.80 6.36 1.10
CA PHE A 51 9.65 6.32 -0.36
C PHE A 51 9.02 7.56 -0.95
N SER A 52 8.14 8.28 -0.24
CA SER A 52 7.53 9.53 -0.74
C SER A 52 8.55 10.62 -1.06
N LYS A 53 9.80 10.48 -0.63
CA LYS A 53 10.91 11.41 -0.90
C LYS A 53 11.72 11.01 -2.14
N MET A 54 11.48 9.84 -2.71
CA MET A 54 12.21 9.29 -3.84
C MET A 54 11.44 9.60 -5.13
N PRO A 55 12.06 10.19 -6.16
CA PRO A 55 11.36 10.50 -7.42
C PRO A 55 10.79 9.25 -8.12
N GLU A 56 11.44 8.11 -7.95
CA GLU A 56 11.07 6.81 -8.53
C GLU A 56 9.75 6.27 -7.96
N VAL A 57 9.26 6.78 -6.83
CA VAL A 57 7.99 6.34 -6.22
C VAL A 57 6.80 6.60 -7.15
N SER A 58 6.91 7.61 -8.01
CA SER A 58 5.89 7.93 -9.03
C SER A 58 5.73 6.81 -10.07
N GLU A 59 6.76 5.98 -10.27
CA GLU A 59 6.67 4.79 -11.11
C GLU A 59 5.92 3.68 -10.38
N PHE A 60 6.16 3.49 -9.08
CA PHE A 60 5.45 2.48 -8.28
C PHE A 60 3.94 2.72 -8.25
N LEU A 61 3.50 3.97 -8.15
CA LEU A 61 2.07 4.30 -8.17
C LEU A 61 1.37 3.92 -9.49
N LYS A 62 2.12 3.73 -10.59
CA LYS A 62 1.59 3.31 -11.89
C LYS A 62 1.61 1.80 -12.08
N ILE A 63 2.19 1.04 -11.15
CA ILE A 63 2.26 -0.41 -11.21
C ILE A 63 0.98 -0.95 -10.58
N LEU A 64 0.01 -1.24 -11.44
CA LEU A 64 -1.28 -1.79 -11.05
C LEU A 64 -1.65 -2.92 -12.03
N PRO A 65 -2.25 -4.04 -11.55
CA PRO A 65 -2.52 -4.36 -10.15
C PRO A 65 -1.26 -4.74 -9.36
N HIS A 66 -1.29 -4.52 -8.05
CA HIS A 66 -0.23 -4.96 -7.12
C HIS A 66 -0.32 -6.47 -6.83
N ALA A 67 0.82 -7.08 -6.51
CA ALA A 67 0.90 -8.52 -6.22
C ALA A 67 0.53 -8.84 -4.76
N TYR A 68 0.91 -7.97 -3.82
CA TYR A 68 0.73 -8.17 -2.39
C TYR A 68 -0.24 -7.17 -1.77
N PHE A 69 -0.96 -7.64 -0.75
CA PHE A 69 -1.86 -6.81 0.06
C PHE A 69 -1.15 -5.59 0.66
N GLU A 70 0.09 -5.77 1.13
CA GLU A 70 0.88 -4.69 1.71
C GLU A 70 1.34 -3.65 0.69
N GLU A 71 1.51 -4.02 -0.59
CA GLU A 71 1.80 -3.04 -1.66
C GLU A 71 0.60 -2.12 -1.89
N ASN A 72 -0.62 -2.66 -1.86
CA ASN A 72 -1.84 -1.87 -1.90
C ASN A 72 -1.91 -0.88 -0.72
N ASN A 73 -1.65 -1.34 0.50
CA ASN A 73 -1.65 -0.45 1.67
C ASN A 73 -0.55 0.62 1.58
N LEU A 74 0.63 0.26 1.08
CA LEU A 74 1.73 1.21 0.87
C LEU A 74 1.35 2.27 -0.18
N HIS A 75 0.76 1.87 -1.31
CA HIS A 75 0.25 2.78 -2.33
C HIS A 75 -0.75 3.76 -1.70
N GLY A 76 -1.74 3.27 -0.96
CA GLY A 76 -2.70 4.11 -0.25
C GLY A 76 -2.04 5.15 0.66
N PHE A 77 -1.03 4.76 1.44
CA PHE A 77 -0.27 5.70 2.27
C PHE A 77 0.58 6.70 1.50
N LEU A 78 1.08 6.34 0.31
CA LEU A 78 1.78 7.27 -0.56
C LEU A 78 0.83 8.32 -1.12
N ILE A 79 -0.40 7.93 -1.49
CA ILE A 79 -1.46 8.90 -1.88
C ILE A 79 -1.75 9.88 -0.73
N GLU A 80 -1.80 9.42 0.53
CA GLU A 80 -2.00 10.31 1.69
C GLU A 80 -0.91 11.37 1.87
N THR A 81 0.26 11.20 1.23
CA THR A 81 1.34 12.21 1.27
C THR A 81 1.13 13.36 0.30
N ILE A 82 0.23 13.21 -0.68
CA ILE A 82 -0.13 14.26 -1.63
C ILE A 82 -0.96 15.33 -0.90
N THR A 83 -0.57 16.59 -1.09
CA THR A 83 -1.21 17.75 -0.43
C THR A 83 -2.20 18.49 -1.32
N ASP A 84 -2.21 18.19 -2.61
CA ASP A 84 -3.15 18.77 -3.58
C ASP A 84 -4.42 17.92 -3.65
N TYR A 85 -5.58 18.56 -3.53
CA TYR A 85 -6.87 17.87 -3.45
C TYR A 85 -7.20 17.14 -4.75
N ASP A 86 -7.10 17.83 -5.89
CA ASP A 86 -7.45 17.27 -7.20
C ASP A 86 -6.52 16.12 -7.58
N ALA A 87 -5.23 16.24 -7.26
CA ALA A 87 -4.26 15.16 -7.45
C ALA A 87 -4.55 13.94 -6.59
N VAL A 88 -5.00 14.11 -5.33
CA VAL A 88 -5.43 12.98 -4.50
C VAL A 88 -6.64 12.29 -5.09
N VAL A 89 -7.65 13.05 -5.53
CA VAL A 89 -8.86 12.47 -6.15
C VAL A 89 -8.50 11.67 -7.39
N ALA A 90 -7.68 12.24 -8.29
CA ALA A 90 -7.23 11.54 -9.49
C ALA A 90 -6.45 10.26 -9.19
N ALA A 91 -5.55 10.29 -8.19
CA ALA A 91 -4.78 9.12 -7.79
C ALA A 91 -5.68 8.02 -7.18
N LEU A 92 -6.68 8.40 -6.38
CA LEU A 92 -7.66 7.44 -5.84
C LEU A 92 -8.54 6.84 -6.93
N ASP A 93 -8.99 7.63 -7.91
CA ASP A 93 -9.78 7.13 -9.04
C ASP A 93 -9.03 6.08 -9.86
N GLU A 94 -7.70 6.24 -10.01
CA GLU A 94 -6.84 5.26 -10.67
C GLU A 94 -6.61 4.01 -9.81
N PHE A 95 -6.47 4.18 -8.49
CA PHE A 95 -6.07 3.13 -7.57
C PHE A 95 -7.22 2.24 -7.07
N LEU A 96 -8.34 2.85 -6.67
CA LEU A 96 -9.47 2.15 -6.03
C LEU A 96 -10.07 0.99 -6.85
N PRO A 97 -10.12 1.02 -8.20
CA PRO A 97 -10.59 -0.12 -8.99
C PRO A 97 -9.82 -1.43 -8.78
N TYR A 98 -8.59 -1.36 -8.24
CA TYR A 98 -7.74 -2.53 -7.98
C TYR A 98 -7.84 -3.05 -6.54
N ILE A 99 -8.63 -2.40 -5.68
CA ILE A 99 -8.80 -2.80 -4.29
C ILE A 99 -9.99 -3.74 -4.13
N ASP A 100 -9.69 -4.96 -3.71
CA ASP A 100 -10.64 -6.07 -3.56
C ASP A 100 -11.03 -6.36 -2.10
N ASN A 101 -10.57 -5.53 -1.16
CA ASN A 101 -10.72 -5.76 0.26
C ASN A 101 -11.04 -4.48 1.04
N TRP A 102 -11.78 -4.65 2.12
CA TRP A 102 -12.23 -3.54 2.97
C TRP A 102 -11.08 -2.89 3.75
N ALA A 103 -10.06 -3.66 4.13
CA ALA A 103 -9.02 -3.18 5.04
C ALA A 103 -8.12 -2.13 4.38
N THR A 104 -7.81 -2.27 3.09
CA THR A 104 -7.10 -1.24 2.34
C THR A 104 -7.96 0.02 2.19
N CYS A 105 -9.25 -0.13 1.85
CA CYS A 105 -10.17 1.01 1.73
C CYS A 105 -10.27 1.82 3.04
N ASP A 106 -10.49 1.16 4.18
CA ASP A 106 -10.66 1.81 5.49
C ASP A 106 -9.38 2.48 6.01
N LEU A 107 -8.22 2.05 5.50
CA LEU A 107 -6.91 2.50 5.93
C LEU A 107 -6.49 3.82 5.26
N ILE A 108 -7.11 4.18 4.13
CA ILE A 108 -6.80 5.36 3.33
C ILE A 108 -7.65 6.56 3.80
N SER A 109 -7.00 7.54 4.41
CA SER A 109 -7.61 8.76 4.91
C SER A 109 -6.75 9.98 4.57
N PRO A 110 -6.77 10.45 3.30
CA PRO A 110 -6.02 11.64 2.89
C PRO A 110 -6.39 12.84 3.74
N LYS A 111 -5.37 13.56 4.21
CA LYS A 111 -5.58 14.71 5.11
C LYS A 111 -6.32 15.86 4.44
N VAL A 112 -6.22 15.97 3.12
CA VAL A 112 -6.87 17.01 2.31
C VAL A 112 -8.39 16.88 2.27
N PHE A 113 -8.96 15.76 2.72
CA PHE A 113 -10.41 15.54 2.80
C PHE A 113 -11.02 15.96 4.14
N LYS A 114 -10.22 16.48 5.07
CA LYS A 114 -10.65 16.89 6.41
C LYS A 114 -10.80 18.40 6.53
#